data_AF-A0A529HQD3-F1
#
_entry.id   AF-A0A529HQD3-F1
#
_cell.length_a   1.000
_cell.length_b   1.000
_cell.length_c   1.000
_cell.angle_alpha   90.00
_cell.angle_beta   90.00
_cell.angle_gamma   90.00
#
_symmetry.space_group_name_H-M   'P 1'
#
loop_
_entity.id
_entity.type
_entity.pdbx_description
1 polymer ?
#
loop_
_entity_poly.entity_id
_entity_poly.type
_entity_poly.pdbx_seq_one_letter_code
_entity_poly.pdbx_strand_id
1 'polypeptide(L)'
;PKDALGRARVRMLAQMIACDIHPVNNLRVLTSLRTLFGAGDEDVVNWFRHWVNEGFQPLEKILAASPETGRFCHGDTPGLADICLAAQVTNNARFGVDMAAYPVISRIHAACMALPAFQKAAPQNQIDAE
;
A
#
# COMPACT_ATOMS: atom_id res chain seq x y z
N PRO A 1 -13.36 1.98 -13.48
CA PRO A 1 -14.84 1.91 -13.56
C PRO A 1 -15.38 2.92 -14.57
N LYS A 2 -16.51 2.64 -15.21
CA LYS A 2 -17.10 3.53 -16.23
C LYS A 2 -17.95 4.64 -15.60
N ASP A 3 -18.63 4.33 -14.50
CA ASP A 3 -19.50 5.26 -13.79
C ASP A 3 -18.71 6.22 -12.88
N ALA A 4 -19.36 7.32 -12.50
CA ALA A 4 -18.71 8.38 -11.72
C ALA A 4 -18.40 7.98 -10.28
N LEU A 5 -19.28 7.20 -9.65
CA LEU A 5 -19.13 6.79 -8.25
C LEU A 5 -18.00 5.78 -8.10
N GLY A 6 -17.93 4.77 -8.97
CA GLY A 6 -16.83 3.82 -9.02
C GLY A 6 -15.49 4.49 -9.27
N ARG A 7 -15.43 5.48 -10.17
CA ARG A 7 -14.22 6.30 -10.39
C ARG A 7 -13.81 7.08 -9.14
N ALA A 8 -14.76 7.66 -8.42
CA ALA A 8 -14.48 8.37 -7.17
C ALA A 8 -13.96 7.42 -6.09
N ARG A 9 -14.61 6.25 -5.90
CA ARG A 9 -14.17 5.21 -4.97
C ARG A 9 -12.74 4.75 -5.25
N VAL A 10 -12.41 4.41 -6.51
CA VAL A 10 -11.06 3.96 -6.87
C VAL A 10 -10.01 5.03 -6.56
N ARG A 11 -10.31 6.32 -6.82
CA ARG A 11 -9.38 7.41 -6.50
C ARG A 11 -9.22 7.60 -5.00
N MET A 12 -10.32 7.54 -4.24
CA MET A 12 -10.26 7.60 -2.77
C MET A 12 -9.36 6.49 -2.21
N LEU A 13 -9.57 5.23 -2.60
CA LEU A 13 -8.75 4.10 -2.14
C LEU A 13 -7.27 4.27 -2.50
N ALA A 14 -6.99 4.74 -3.73
CA ALA A 14 -5.62 5.00 -4.16
C ALA A 14 -4.97 6.14 -3.36
N GLN A 15 -5.71 7.23 -3.09
CA GLN A 15 -5.22 8.42 -2.38
C GLN A 15 -4.99 8.16 -0.90
N MET A 16 -5.79 7.31 -0.25
CA MET A 16 -5.52 6.86 1.13
C MET A 16 -4.11 6.27 1.28
N ILE A 17 -3.53 5.72 0.21
CA ILE A 17 -2.16 5.20 0.20
C ILE A 17 -1.19 6.25 -0.32
N ALA A 18 -1.46 6.78 -1.52
CA ALA A 18 -0.53 7.64 -2.25
C ALA A 18 -0.34 9.03 -1.62
N CYS A 19 -1.30 9.49 -0.82
CA CYS A 19 -1.26 10.79 -0.14
C CYS A 19 -1.01 10.65 1.35
N ASP A 20 -1.63 9.66 2.01
CA ASP A 20 -1.67 9.64 3.48
C ASP A 20 -0.67 8.65 4.11
N ILE A 21 -0.13 7.70 3.34
CA ILE A 21 0.87 6.72 3.83
C ILE A 21 2.23 6.95 3.16
N HIS A 22 2.27 6.85 1.83
CA HIS A 22 3.53 6.82 1.09
C HIS A 22 4.39 8.09 1.30
N PRO A 23 3.85 9.33 1.27
CA PRO A 23 4.67 10.53 1.38
C PRO A 23 5.38 10.69 2.72
N VAL A 24 4.71 10.36 3.83
CA VAL A 24 5.28 10.45 5.19
C VAL A 24 6.30 9.34 5.47
N ASN A 25 6.24 8.25 4.71
CA ASN A 25 7.16 7.11 4.80
C ASN A 25 8.25 7.09 3.72
N ASN A 26 8.32 8.12 2.87
CA ASN A 26 9.33 8.21 1.84
C ASN A 26 10.74 8.32 2.44
N LEU A 27 11.75 7.74 1.77
CA LEU A 27 13.13 7.76 2.22
C LEU A 27 13.64 9.17 2.57
N ARG A 28 13.26 10.22 1.83
CA ARG A 28 13.68 11.59 2.16
C ARG A 28 13.17 12.04 3.54
N VAL A 29 11.98 11.61 3.94
CA VAL A 29 11.39 11.93 5.24
C VAL A 29 12.07 11.10 6.32
N LEU A 30 12.25 9.80 6.09
CA LEU A 30 12.93 8.92 7.04
C LEU A 30 14.41 9.32 7.26
N THR A 31 15.09 9.82 6.23
CA THR A 31 16.45 10.38 6.34
C THR A 31 16.42 11.67 7.16
N SER A 32 15.47 12.58 6.93
CA SER A 32 15.33 13.79 7.74
C SER A 32 15.07 13.51 9.21
N LEU A 33 14.30 12.47 9.55
CA LEU A 33 14.10 12.04 10.95
C LEU A 33 15.45 11.70 11.62
N ARG A 34 16.32 10.97 10.92
CA ARG A 34 17.66 10.64 11.43
C ARG A 34 18.55 11.88 11.54
N THR A 35 18.63 12.67 10.48
CA THR A 35 19.65 13.74 10.38
C THR A 35 19.28 14.99 11.16
N LEU A 36 18.01 15.37 11.22
CA LEU A 36 17.57 16.60 11.89
C LEU A 36 17.17 16.38 13.34
N PHE A 37 16.66 15.18 13.67
CA PHE A 37 16.10 14.88 15.00
C PHE A 37 16.84 13.77 15.73
N GLY A 38 17.90 13.20 15.13
CA GLY A 38 18.70 12.14 15.77
C GLY A 38 17.95 10.83 15.98
N ALA A 39 16.85 10.59 15.24
CA ALA A 39 16.05 9.38 15.38
C ALA A 39 16.90 8.13 15.08
N GLY A 40 16.81 7.14 15.97
CA GLY A 40 17.44 5.83 15.77
C GLY A 40 16.72 4.98 14.73
N ASP A 41 17.28 3.81 14.40
CA ASP A 41 16.64 2.92 13.44
C ASP A 41 15.31 2.37 13.94
N GLU A 42 15.18 2.09 15.24
CA GLU A 42 13.92 1.65 15.82
C GLU A 42 12.84 2.75 15.76
N ASP A 43 13.20 4.01 16.01
CA ASP A 43 12.27 5.15 15.89
C ASP A 43 11.73 5.28 14.46
N VAL A 44 12.60 5.11 13.46
CA VAL A 44 12.20 5.17 12.05
C VAL A 44 11.31 4.00 11.66
N VAL A 45 11.62 2.79 12.15
CA VAL A 45 10.77 1.62 11.94
C VAL A 45 9.40 1.82 12.58
N ASN A 46 9.35 2.36 13.80
CA ASN A 46 8.12 2.67 14.52
C ASN A 46 7.30 3.76 13.81
N TRP A 47 7.95 4.82 13.30
CA TRP A 47 7.32 5.84 12.46
C TRP A 47 6.67 5.22 11.23
N PHE A 48 7.42 4.38 10.50
CA PHE A 48 6.91 3.75 9.29
C PHE A 48 5.67 2.89 9.58
N ARG A 49 5.77 2.03 10.59
CA ARG A 49 4.68 1.14 11.03
C ARG A 49 3.46 1.93 11.48
N HIS A 50 3.66 3.01 12.24
CA HIS A 50 2.57 3.86 12.71
C HIS A 50 1.73 4.37 11.53
N TRP A 51 2.34 5.02 10.55
CA TRP A 51 1.60 5.60 9.43
C TRP A 51 0.99 4.55 8.50
N VAL A 52 1.63 3.38 8.34
CA VAL A 52 0.99 2.26 7.64
C VAL A 52 -0.25 1.80 8.39
N ASN A 53 -0.17 1.62 9.71
CA ASN A 53 -1.29 1.14 10.51
C ASN A 53 -2.46 2.13 10.52
N GLU A 54 -2.18 3.43 10.67
CA GLU A 54 -3.19 4.50 10.60
C GLU A 54 -3.92 4.52 9.26
N GLY A 55 -3.23 4.24 8.15
CA GLY A 55 -3.86 4.18 6.83
C GLY A 55 -4.53 2.84 6.50
N PHE A 56 -3.92 1.72 6.91
CA PHE A 56 -4.39 0.38 6.56
C PHE A 56 -5.60 -0.05 7.41
N GLN A 57 -5.70 0.35 8.67
CA GLN A 57 -6.87 0.03 9.50
C GLN A 57 -8.20 0.52 8.89
N PRO A 58 -8.37 1.80 8.51
CA PRO A 58 -9.59 2.24 7.85
C PRO A 58 -9.73 1.68 6.43
N LEU A 59 -8.63 1.54 5.67
CA LEU A 59 -8.68 0.96 4.33
C LEU A 59 -9.20 -0.48 4.34
N GLU A 60 -8.69 -1.32 5.25
CA GLU A 60 -9.14 -2.69 5.45
C GLU A 60 -10.64 -2.75 5.75
N LYS A 61 -11.14 -1.88 6.64
CA LYS A 61 -12.58 -1.78 6.94
C LYS A 61 -13.41 -1.40 5.71
N ILE A 62 -12.95 -0.42 4.92
CA ILE A 62 -13.64 0.02 3.70
C ILE A 62 -13.67 -1.07 2.63
N LEU A 63 -12.60 -1.85 2.49
CA LEU A 63 -12.51 -2.96 1.56
C LEU A 63 -13.37 -4.15 2.03
N ALA A 64 -13.33 -4.47 3.32
CA ALA A 64 -14.11 -5.56 3.90
C ALA A 64 -15.62 -5.32 3.88
N ALA A 65 -16.07 -4.09 4.10
CA ALA A 65 -17.49 -3.76 4.22
C ALA A 65 -18.18 -3.43 2.88
N SER A 66 -17.43 -3.24 1.79
CA SER A 66 -18.01 -2.75 0.55
C SER A 66 -18.35 -3.87 -0.43
N PRO A 67 -19.58 -3.90 -0.99
CA PRO A 67 -19.94 -4.85 -2.03
C PRO A 67 -19.19 -4.60 -3.36
N GLU A 68 -18.60 -3.43 -3.52
CA GLU A 68 -17.83 -3.06 -4.72
C GLU A 68 -16.42 -3.64 -4.72
N THR A 69 -15.95 -4.18 -3.58
CA THR A 69 -14.65 -4.83 -3.49
C THR A 69 -14.78 -6.29 -3.93
N GLY A 70 -14.18 -6.61 -5.08
CA GLY A 70 -14.22 -7.95 -5.68
C GLY A 70 -12.91 -8.70 -5.48
N ARG A 71 -12.44 -9.37 -6.53
CA ARG A 71 -11.09 -9.97 -6.54
C ARG A 71 -10.01 -8.93 -6.23
N PHE A 72 -10.19 -7.70 -6.69
CA PHE A 72 -9.31 -6.55 -6.51
C PHE A 72 -9.95 -5.47 -5.61
N CYS A 73 -9.27 -4.35 -5.38
CA CYS A 73 -9.77 -3.22 -4.58
C CYS A 73 -11.17 -2.76 -5.00
N HIS A 74 -11.47 -2.84 -6.31
CA HIS A 74 -12.78 -2.56 -6.87
C HIS A 74 -13.08 -3.47 -8.06
N GLY A 75 -14.10 -4.31 -7.94
CA GLY A 75 -14.46 -5.32 -8.93
C GLY A 75 -13.38 -6.37 -9.18
N ASP A 76 -13.41 -6.97 -10.38
CA ASP A 76 -12.59 -8.15 -10.73
C ASP A 76 -11.49 -7.87 -11.77
N THR A 77 -11.26 -6.61 -12.09
CA THR A 77 -10.16 -6.18 -12.97
C THR A 77 -9.25 -5.23 -12.20
N PRO A 78 -7.92 -5.45 -12.17
CA PRO A 78 -7.01 -4.58 -11.44
C PRO A 78 -7.03 -3.15 -12.00
N GLY A 79 -6.85 -2.17 -11.12
CA GLY A 79 -6.82 -0.76 -11.47
C GLY A 79 -5.90 0.08 -10.59
N LEU A 80 -6.12 1.40 -10.60
CA LEU A 80 -5.26 2.38 -9.91
C LEU A 80 -5.08 2.08 -8.41
N ALA A 81 -6.15 1.72 -7.71
CA ALA A 81 -6.09 1.41 -6.28
C ALA A 81 -5.22 0.18 -6.00
N ASP A 82 -5.27 -0.84 -6.87
CA ASP A 82 -4.47 -2.06 -6.74
C ASP A 82 -2.98 -1.81 -6.98
N ILE A 83 -2.65 -0.92 -7.92
CA ILE A 83 -1.27 -0.49 -8.16
C ILE A 83 -0.68 0.16 -6.90
N CYS A 84 -1.42 1.09 -6.28
CA CYS A 84 -0.98 1.72 -5.03
C CYS A 84 -0.88 0.72 -3.88
N LEU A 85 -1.88 -0.16 -3.72
CA LEU A 85 -1.90 -1.17 -2.67
C LEU A 85 -0.74 -2.15 -2.80
N ALA A 86 -0.49 -2.68 -4.00
CA ALA A 86 0.58 -3.65 -4.20
C ALA A 86 1.97 -3.06 -3.93
N ALA A 87 2.21 -1.82 -4.37
CA ALA A 87 3.46 -1.11 -4.09
C ALA A 87 3.65 -0.88 -2.58
N GLN A 88 2.62 -0.45 -1.86
CA GLN A 88 2.71 -0.21 -0.42
C GLN A 88 2.93 -1.51 0.37
N VAL A 89 2.19 -2.57 0.06
CA VAL A 89 2.36 -3.87 0.74
C VAL A 89 3.75 -4.46 0.48
N THR A 90 4.31 -4.26 -0.72
CA THR A 90 5.70 -4.68 -1.01
C THR A 90 6.70 -3.95 -0.11
N ASN A 91 6.54 -2.63 0.09
CA ASN A 91 7.41 -1.86 0.98
C ASN A 91 7.31 -2.27 2.46
N ASN A 92 6.14 -2.71 2.90
CA ASN A 92 5.87 -3.06 4.30
C ASN A 92 6.80 -4.18 4.82
N ALA A 93 7.20 -5.12 3.97
CA ALA A 93 8.09 -6.22 4.35
C ALA A 93 9.43 -5.71 4.89
N ARG A 94 10.00 -4.65 4.29
CA ARG A 94 11.28 -4.04 4.70
C ARG A 94 11.23 -3.47 6.12
N PHE A 95 10.05 -3.07 6.58
CA PHE A 95 9.85 -2.45 7.89
C PHE A 95 9.12 -3.38 8.88
N GLY A 96 8.88 -4.64 8.51
CA GLY A 96 8.24 -5.63 9.36
C GLY A 96 6.87 -5.20 9.88
N VAL A 97 6.02 -4.65 9.01
CA VAL A 97 4.61 -4.38 9.36
C VAL A 97 3.88 -5.72 9.49
N ASP A 98 3.11 -5.88 10.57
CA ASP A 98 2.28 -7.08 10.76
C ASP A 98 1.03 -7.03 9.86
N MET A 99 1.03 -7.89 8.84
CA MET A 99 -0.06 -7.99 7.88
C MET A 99 -1.20 -8.91 8.34
N ALA A 100 -1.08 -9.59 9.49
CA ALA A 100 -2.14 -10.44 10.03
C ALA A 100 -3.42 -9.64 10.35
N ALA A 101 -3.28 -8.35 10.69
CA ALA A 101 -4.40 -7.44 10.93
C ALA A 101 -5.17 -7.03 9.65
N TYR A 102 -4.64 -7.34 8.46
CA TYR A 102 -5.15 -6.85 7.17
C TYR A 102 -5.40 -7.98 6.15
N PRO A 103 -6.31 -8.93 6.45
CA PRO A 103 -6.54 -10.10 5.60
C PRO A 103 -7.09 -9.77 4.21
N VAL A 104 -7.96 -8.75 4.06
CA VAL A 104 -8.53 -8.36 2.76
C VAL A 104 -7.46 -7.69 1.90
N ILE A 105 -6.67 -6.76 2.46
CA ILE A 105 -5.52 -6.17 1.79
C ILE A 105 -4.53 -7.26 1.35
N SER A 106 -4.20 -8.20 2.25
CA SER A 106 -3.31 -9.33 1.96
C SER A 106 -3.83 -10.20 0.81
N ARG A 107 -5.14 -10.50 0.78
CA ARG A 107 -5.79 -11.25 -0.30
C ARG A 107 -5.70 -10.50 -1.64
N ILE A 108 -5.98 -9.20 -1.65
CA ILE A 108 -5.93 -8.38 -2.88
C ILE A 108 -4.49 -8.30 -3.39
N HIS A 109 -3.52 -8.07 -2.51
CA HIS A 109 -2.10 -8.08 -2.85
C HIS A 109 -1.69 -9.42 -3.49
N ALA A 110 -2.07 -10.56 -2.90
CA ALA A 110 -1.79 -11.87 -3.47
C ALA A 110 -2.43 -12.05 -4.86
N ALA A 111 -3.67 -11.56 -5.05
CA ALA A 111 -4.33 -11.58 -6.36
C ALA A 111 -3.59 -10.73 -7.40
N CYS A 112 -3.00 -9.59 -7.00
CA CYS A 112 -2.17 -8.75 -7.87
C CYS A 112 -0.87 -9.46 -8.24
N MET A 113 -0.15 -10.02 -7.26
CA MET A 113 1.14 -10.67 -7.47
C MET A 113 1.05 -11.99 -8.25
N ALA A 114 -0.15 -12.55 -8.42
CA ALA A 114 -0.39 -13.67 -9.33
C ALA A 114 -0.43 -13.27 -10.81
N LEU A 115 -0.51 -11.97 -11.13
CA LEU A 115 -0.57 -11.49 -12.51
C LEU A 115 0.84 -11.25 -13.09
N PRO A 116 1.13 -11.70 -14.33
CA PRO A 116 2.43 -11.49 -14.96
C PRO A 116 2.85 -10.02 -15.04
N ALA A 117 1.90 -9.09 -15.19
CA ALA A 117 2.18 -7.66 -15.24
C ALA A 117 2.77 -7.12 -13.93
N PHE A 118 2.23 -7.54 -12.78
CA PHE A 118 2.76 -7.15 -11.46
C PHE A 118 4.09 -7.85 -11.17
N GLN A 119 4.23 -9.12 -11.54
CA GLN A 119 5.49 -9.84 -11.41
C GLN A 119 6.61 -9.14 -12.18
N LYS A 120 6.37 -8.79 -13.45
CA LYS A 120 7.35 -8.06 -14.26
C LYS A 120 7.69 -6.67 -13.70
N ALA A 121 6.72 -6.01 -13.05
CA ALA A 121 6.91 -4.69 -12.45
C ALA A 121 7.53 -4.73 -11.04
N ALA A 122 7.71 -5.91 -10.44
CA ALA A 122 8.25 -6.03 -9.10
C ALA A 122 9.69 -5.50 -9.01
N PRO A 123 10.09 -4.80 -7.93
CA PRO A 123 11.41 -4.17 -7.83
C PRO A 123 12.58 -5.12 -8.12
N GLN A 124 12.54 -6.34 -7.59
CA GLN A 124 13.59 -7.37 -7.76
C GLN A 124 13.75 -7.88 -9.21
N ASN A 125 12.79 -7.57 -10.10
CA ASN A 125 12.83 -7.96 -11.50
C ASN A 125 13.24 -6.81 -12.42
N GLN A 126 13.65 -5.67 -11.86
CA GLN A 126 14.15 -4.54 -12.64
C GLN A 126 15.66 -4.68 -12.88
N ILE A 127 16.15 -4.04 -13.95
CA ILE A 127 17.55 -4.17 -14.40
C ILE A 127 18.58 -3.59 -13.41
N ASP A 128 18.12 -2.68 -12.56
CA ASP A 128 18.88 -1.95 -11.54
C ASP A 128 18.63 -2.50 -10.13
N ALA A 129 17.95 -3.66 -10.01
CA ALA A 129 17.83 -4.36 -8.73
C ALA A 129 19.21 -4.88 -8.28
N GLU A 130 19.64 -4.43 -7.10
CA GLU A 130 20.85 -4.91 -6.42
C GLU A 130 20.62 -6.26 -5.72
#